data_AF-A0A804LPV2-F1
#
_entry.id   AF-A0A804LPV2-F1
#
_cell.length_a   1.000
_cell.length_b   1.000
_cell.length_c   1.000
_cell.angle_alpha   90.00
_cell.angle_beta   90.00
_cell.angle_gamma   90.00
#
_symmetry.space_group_name_H-M   'P 1'
#
loop_
_entity.id
_entity.type
_entity.pdbx_description
1 polymer ?
#
loop_
_entity_poly.entity_id
_entity_poly.type
_entity_poly.pdbx_seq_one_letter_code
_entity_poly.pdbx_strand_id
1 'polypeptide(L)'
;MGIGKDGVLPWKLPGDLKFFKEFTLITSDPVKKNAVIMGRKTWESIPVKSRPLPGRLNVILTRSGTFDFATVENVVICASMESALKLLASTPYCLSIEKVFVIGGGQVLREYLKGPACEAIHLTDIQSSIECDTFIPPVDFSVFQPWYSSFPVIESNIRHSFVSFVRVRKSVAETHESNGKESTEVDTKNDKFEKENFSFLPKMVYDRHEEYQYLNLVEDIIRSGAQKNDRTGTGTLSKFGCQMRFNLRKKFPLMTT
;
A
#
# COMPACT_ATOMS: atom_id res chain seq x y z
N MET A 1 10.28 14.77 6.53
CA MET A 1 9.22 14.26 7.43
C MET A 1 9.87 13.45 8.54
N GLY A 2 9.53 13.69 9.82
CA GLY A 2 10.15 13.02 10.97
C GLY A 2 9.52 11.66 11.27
N ILE A 3 10.35 10.66 11.62
CA ILE A 3 9.90 9.28 11.89
C ILE A 3 10.42 8.69 13.21
N GLY A 4 11.37 9.35 13.86
CA GLY A 4 12.12 8.78 14.97
C GLY A 4 12.85 9.83 15.79
N LYS A 5 13.05 9.52 17.07
CA LYS A 5 13.85 10.27 18.04
C LYS A 5 14.55 9.29 18.97
N ASP A 6 15.86 9.42 19.16
CA ASP A 6 16.66 8.60 20.08
C ASP A 6 16.48 7.08 19.87
N GLY A 7 16.27 6.67 18.61
CA GLY A 7 16.09 5.26 18.23
C GLY A 7 14.69 4.68 18.49
N VAL A 8 13.72 5.48 18.93
CA VAL A 8 12.33 5.06 19.17
C VAL A 8 11.33 5.91 18.36
N LEU A 9 10.07 5.46 18.31
CA LEU A 9 8.97 6.29 17.81
C LEU A 9 8.69 7.41 18.82
N PRO A 10 8.64 8.69 18.41
CA PRO A 10 8.45 9.81 19.33
C PRO A 10 6.98 10.02 19.74
N TRP A 11 6.09 9.12 19.32
CA TRP A 11 4.67 9.08 19.67
C TRP A 11 4.28 7.69 20.18
N LYS A 12 3.16 7.62 20.89
CA LYS A 12 2.53 6.38 21.33
C LYS A 12 1.14 6.28 20.72
N LEU A 13 1.03 5.56 19.61
CA LEU A 13 -0.23 5.37 18.86
C LEU A 13 -0.51 3.87 18.71
N PRO A 14 -1.17 3.22 19.70
CA PRO A 14 -1.60 1.83 19.58
C PRO A 14 -2.41 1.52 18.32
N GLY A 15 -3.26 2.45 17.88
CA GLY A 15 -4.03 2.33 16.63
C GLY A 15 -3.14 2.22 15.39
N ASP A 16 -2.08 3.02 15.32
CA ASP A 16 -1.07 2.96 14.26
C ASP A 16 -0.31 1.62 14.25
N LEU A 17 0.13 1.14 15.43
CA LEU A 17 0.81 -0.16 15.53
C LEU A 17 -0.11 -1.33 15.16
N LYS A 18 -1.39 -1.25 15.51
CA LYS A 18 -2.41 -2.24 15.09
C LYS A 18 -2.57 -2.22 13.57
N PHE A 19 -2.70 -1.03 12.99
CA PHE A 19 -2.77 -0.86 11.54
C PHE A 19 -1.54 -1.46 10.86
N PHE A 20 -0.33 -1.09 11.28
CA PHE A 20 0.92 -1.66 10.77
C PHE A 20 0.95 -3.20 10.83
N LYS A 21 0.51 -3.78 11.95
CA LYS A 21 0.44 -5.24 12.11
C LYS A 21 -0.50 -5.85 11.08
N GLU A 22 -1.75 -5.40 11.00
CA GLU A 22 -2.73 -5.93 10.05
C GLU A 22 -2.24 -5.77 8.61
N PHE A 23 -1.71 -4.59 8.30
CA PHE A 23 -1.24 -4.20 6.97
C PHE A 23 -0.13 -5.09 6.43
N THR A 24 0.85 -5.40 7.29
CA THR A 24 2.00 -6.22 6.91
C THR A 24 1.75 -7.71 7.09
N LEU A 25 0.70 -8.12 7.81
CA LEU A 25 0.40 -9.52 8.09
C LEU A 25 -0.52 -10.16 7.06
N ILE A 26 -1.58 -9.44 6.66
CA ILE A 26 -2.65 -10.02 5.83
C ILE A 26 -2.15 -10.26 4.40
N THR A 27 -2.40 -11.48 3.91
CA THR A 27 -2.18 -11.90 2.51
C THR A 27 -3.52 -12.18 1.84
N SER A 28 -3.56 -12.12 0.51
CA SER A 28 -4.67 -12.61 -0.30
C SER A 28 -4.66 -14.14 -0.40
N ASP A 29 -3.47 -14.74 -0.48
CA ASP A 29 -3.25 -16.18 -0.47
C ASP A 29 -2.92 -16.67 0.95
N PRO A 30 -3.77 -17.51 1.58
CA PRO A 30 -3.58 -17.98 2.95
C PRO A 30 -2.38 -18.92 3.13
N VAL A 31 -1.80 -19.45 2.04
CA VAL A 31 -0.59 -20.30 2.07
C VAL A 31 0.69 -19.45 2.08
N LYS A 32 0.58 -18.18 1.67
CA LYS A 32 1.71 -17.25 1.61
C LYS A 32 1.82 -16.41 2.88
N LYS A 33 2.98 -15.79 3.06
CA LYS A 33 3.23 -14.74 4.06
C LYS A 33 3.81 -13.50 3.39
N ASN A 34 3.89 -12.40 4.13
CA ASN A 34 4.60 -11.21 3.65
C ASN A 34 6.03 -11.15 4.21
N ALA A 35 6.90 -10.41 3.52
CA ALA A 35 8.23 -10.06 4.00
C ALA A 35 8.27 -8.60 4.49
N VAL A 36 8.98 -8.37 5.58
CA VAL A 36 9.28 -7.04 6.13
C VAL A 36 10.79 -6.82 6.13
N ILE A 37 11.26 -5.81 5.39
CA ILE A 37 12.67 -5.43 5.28
C ILE A 37 12.92 -4.25 6.21
N MET A 38 13.94 -4.35 7.06
CA MET A 38 14.34 -3.27 7.96
C MET A 38 15.85 -3.18 8.17
N GLY A 39 16.35 -2.00 8.52
CA GLY A 39 17.74 -1.83 8.95
C GLY A 39 17.99 -2.35 10.37
N ARG A 40 19.25 -2.68 10.69
CA ARG A 40 19.68 -3.18 12.01
C ARG A 40 19.16 -2.34 13.19
N LYS A 41 19.26 -1.00 13.15
CA LYS A 41 18.78 -0.12 14.23
C LYS A 41 17.27 -0.23 14.46
N THR A 42 16.49 -0.40 13.39
CA THR A 42 15.04 -0.59 13.47
C THR A 42 14.70 -1.97 14.02
N TRP A 43 15.44 -3.00 13.63
CA TRP A 43 15.33 -4.30 14.26
C TRP A 43 15.58 -4.20 15.77
N GLU A 44 16.68 -3.55 16.17
CA GLU A 44 17.08 -3.32 17.56
C GLU A 44 16.04 -2.52 18.37
N SER A 45 15.29 -1.60 17.75
CA SER A 45 14.25 -0.81 18.41
C SER A 45 12.93 -1.56 18.66
N ILE A 46 12.69 -2.69 17.98
CA ILE A 46 11.48 -3.49 18.19
C ILE A 46 11.58 -4.22 19.56
N PRO A 47 10.56 -4.13 20.44
CA PRO A 47 10.56 -4.83 21.72
C PRO A 47 10.85 -6.34 21.54
N VAL A 48 11.67 -6.92 22.42
CA VAL A 48 12.09 -8.33 22.35
C VAL A 48 10.89 -9.28 22.24
N LYS A 49 9.81 -9.02 23.00
CA LYS A 49 8.56 -9.80 22.96
C LYS A 49 7.82 -9.80 21.61
N SER A 50 8.17 -8.90 20.70
CA SER A 50 7.55 -8.73 19.39
C SER A 50 8.52 -9.03 18.24
N ARG A 51 9.71 -9.55 18.57
CA ARG A 51 10.79 -9.87 17.65
C ARG A 51 10.97 -11.40 17.60
N PRO A 52 10.93 -12.05 16.43
CA PRO A 52 10.57 -11.49 15.12
C PRO A 52 9.10 -11.06 15.05
N LEU A 53 8.76 -10.21 14.07
CA LEU A 53 7.36 -9.85 13.82
C LEU A 53 6.59 -11.11 13.36
N PRO A 54 5.63 -11.62 14.15
CA PRO A 54 5.01 -12.93 13.89
C PRO A 54 4.20 -12.92 12.60
N GLY A 55 4.18 -14.08 11.92
CA GLY A 55 3.48 -14.30 10.65
C GLY A 55 4.13 -13.65 9.43
N ARG A 56 5.35 -13.12 9.56
CA ARG A 56 6.09 -12.41 8.50
C ARG A 56 7.52 -12.90 8.42
N LEU A 57 8.10 -12.89 7.21
CA LEU A 57 9.54 -13.05 7.03
C LEU A 57 10.25 -11.73 7.37
N ASN A 58 11.11 -11.74 8.37
CA ASN A 58 11.84 -10.55 8.83
C ASN A 58 13.21 -10.52 8.15
N VAL A 59 13.43 -9.56 7.26
CA VAL A 59 14.69 -9.37 6.53
C VAL A 59 15.45 -8.18 7.12
N ILE A 60 16.62 -8.44 7.69
CA ILE A 60 17.43 -7.44 8.38
C ILE A 60 18.60 -7.04 7.50
N LEU A 61 18.68 -5.75 7.18
CA LEU A 61 19.80 -5.16 6.44
C LEU A 61 20.92 -4.79 7.41
N THR A 62 22.07 -5.46 7.27
CA THR A 62 23.29 -5.13 8.01
C THR A 62 24.55 -5.48 7.22
N ARG A 63 25.58 -4.63 7.33
CA ARG A 63 26.89 -4.87 6.72
C ARG A 63 27.79 -5.78 7.57
N SER A 64 27.57 -5.81 8.89
CA SER A 64 28.29 -6.71 9.78
C SER A 64 27.67 -8.10 9.65
N GLY A 65 28.24 -8.95 8.79
CA GLY A 65 27.76 -10.31 8.51
C GLY A 65 27.76 -11.25 9.74
N THR A 66 28.23 -10.78 10.88
CA THR A 66 28.27 -11.48 12.17
C THR A 66 27.15 -10.97 13.07
N PHE A 67 25.93 -11.48 12.87
CA PHE A 67 24.89 -11.45 13.89
C PHE A 67 24.36 -12.87 14.05
N ASP A 68 24.30 -13.35 15.28
CA ASP A 68 23.93 -14.73 15.62
C ASP A 68 22.40 -14.93 15.53
N PHE A 69 21.81 -14.63 14.37
CA PHE A 69 20.39 -14.87 14.08
C PHE A 69 20.15 -16.14 13.27
N ALA A 70 21.20 -16.92 12.95
CA ALA A 70 21.09 -18.10 12.10
C ALA A 70 20.11 -19.17 12.63
N THR A 71 19.70 -19.07 13.89
CA THR A 71 18.77 -19.97 14.57
C THR A 71 17.35 -19.43 14.70
N VAL A 72 17.10 -18.15 14.37
CA VAL A 72 15.76 -17.56 14.55
C VAL A 72 14.92 -17.84 13.32
N GLU A 73 13.89 -18.67 13.50
CA GLU A 73 12.93 -18.97 12.45
C GLU A 73 12.30 -17.67 11.89
N ASN A 74 12.11 -17.61 10.58
CA ASN A 74 11.53 -16.47 9.87
C ASN A 74 12.35 -15.17 9.95
N VAL A 75 13.66 -15.27 10.20
CA VAL A 75 14.61 -14.14 10.12
C VAL A 75 15.68 -14.43 9.07
N VAL A 76 15.99 -13.44 8.23
CA VAL A 76 17.11 -13.53 7.27
C VAL A 76 17.93 -12.24 7.28
N ILE A 77 19.23 -12.38 7.11
CA ILE A 77 20.17 -11.26 7.06
C ILE A 77 20.57 -11.00 5.61
N CYS A 78 20.61 -9.74 5.22
CA CYS A 78 21.06 -9.29 3.89
C CYS A 78 22.02 -8.11 4.02
N ALA A 79 23.03 -8.06 3.15
CA ALA A 79 24.03 -6.99 3.16
C ALA A 79 23.50 -5.67 2.56
N SER A 80 22.53 -5.75 1.67
CA SER A 80 21.92 -4.62 0.98
C SER A 80 20.46 -4.86 0.60
N MET A 81 19.76 -3.80 0.19
CA MET A 81 18.42 -3.92 -0.37
C MET A 81 18.42 -4.79 -1.64
N GLU A 82 19.43 -4.62 -2.49
CA GLU A 82 19.57 -5.43 -3.72
C GLU A 82 19.70 -6.92 -3.40
N SER A 83 20.54 -7.30 -2.42
CA SER A 83 20.66 -8.70 -2.01
C SER A 83 19.36 -9.24 -1.41
N ALA A 84 18.62 -8.41 -0.66
CA ALA A 84 17.32 -8.78 -0.10
C ALA A 84 16.28 -9.03 -1.19
N LEU A 85 16.17 -8.14 -2.18
CA LEU A 85 15.22 -8.30 -3.29
C LEU A 85 15.58 -9.52 -4.16
N LYS A 86 16.87 -9.74 -4.45
CA LYS A 86 17.34 -10.94 -5.16
C LYS A 86 16.99 -12.23 -4.42
N LEU A 87 17.20 -12.25 -3.10
CA LEU A 87 16.84 -13.38 -2.25
C LEU A 87 15.32 -13.64 -2.30
N LEU A 88 14.50 -12.61 -2.14
CA LEU A 88 13.04 -12.71 -2.14
C LEU A 88 12.47 -13.11 -3.51
N ALA A 89 13.17 -12.76 -4.59
CA ALA A 89 12.83 -13.19 -5.96
C ALA A 89 13.27 -14.63 -6.28
N SER A 90 14.01 -15.30 -5.39
CA SER A 90 14.53 -16.66 -5.59
C SER A 90 13.72 -17.70 -4.80
N THR A 91 13.77 -18.97 -5.22
CA THR A 91 13.19 -20.10 -4.48
C THR A 91 13.88 -20.25 -3.10
N PRO A 92 13.14 -20.54 -2.02
CA PRO A 92 11.68 -20.79 -1.96
C PRO A 92 10.83 -19.53 -1.73
N TYR A 93 11.43 -18.35 -1.60
CA TYR A 93 10.72 -17.13 -1.22
C TYR A 93 9.78 -16.62 -2.31
N CYS A 94 10.15 -16.70 -3.58
CA CYS A 94 9.26 -16.25 -4.67
C CYS A 94 7.91 -17.00 -4.73
N LEU A 95 7.85 -18.21 -4.17
CA LEU A 95 6.63 -19.02 -4.08
C LEU A 95 5.85 -18.80 -2.79
N SER A 96 6.52 -18.40 -1.71
CA SER A 96 5.94 -18.31 -0.35
C SER A 96 5.71 -16.88 0.14
N ILE A 97 6.31 -15.88 -0.51
CA ILE A 97 6.16 -14.46 -0.19
C ILE A 97 5.17 -13.81 -1.15
N GLU A 98 4.13 -13.18 -0.61
CA GLU A 98 3.14 -12.44 -1.41
C GLU A 98 3.57 -10.98 -1.65
N LYS A 99 3.90 -10.26 -0.57
CA LYS A 99 4.31 -8.85 -0.64
C LYS A 99 5.55 -8.56 0.18
N VAL A 100 6.28 -7.53 -0.23
CA VAL A 100 7.50 -7.05 0.43
C VAL A 100 7.28 -5.63 0.94
N PHE A 101 7.42 -5.43 2.25
CA PHE A 101 7.28 -4.12 2.89
C PHE A 101 8.64 -3.64 3.39
N VAL A 102 9.06 -2.44 2.98
CA VAL A 102 10.22 -1.77 3.60
C VAL A 102 9.72 -0.92 4.76
N ILE A 103 10.12 -1.26 5.99
CA ILE A 103 9.49 -0.72 7.20
C ILE A 103 10.36 0.28 7.97
N GLY A 104 11.63 0.46 7.59
CA GLY A 104 12.54 1.38 8.29
C GLY A 104 14.02 0.97 8.25
N GLY A 105 14.94 1.76 8.77
CA GLY A 105 14.77 3.10 9.33
C GLY A 105 15.00 4.21 8.31
N GLY A 106 15.32 5.42 8.79
CA GLY A 106 15.43 6.61 7.94
C GLY A 106 16.42 6.48 6.78
N GLN A 107 17.55 5.76 6.95
CA GLN A 107 18.50 5.48 5.87
C GLN A 107 17.90 4.58 4.80
N VAL A 108 17.31 3.44 5.21
CA VAL A 108 16.71 2.45 4.30
C VAL A 108 15.55 3.05 3.52
N LEU A 109 14.64 3.75 4.22
CA LEU A 109 13.49 4.40 3.59
C LEU A 109 13.93 5.51 2.63
N ARG A 110 14.92 6.34 2.99
CA ARG A 110 15.40 7.43 2.12
C ARG A 110 15.94 6.93 0.78
N GLU A 111 16.66 5.83 0.79
CA GLU A 111 17.20 5.20 -0.41
C GLU A 111 16.06 4.61 -1.27
N TYR A 112 15.14 3.89 -0.64
CA TYR A 112 14.10 3.16 -1.37
C TYR A 112 12.94 4.02 -1.88
N LEU A 113 12.54 5.06 -1.13
CA LEU A 113 11.48 5.98 -1.56
C LEU A 113 11.81 6.70 -2.87
N LYS A 114 13.09 6.85 -3.20
CA LYS A 114 13.57 7.43 -4.47
C LYS A 114 13.77 6.39 -5.57
N GLY A 115 13.88 5.11 -5.21
CA GLY A 115 14.17 4.03 -6.14
C GLY A 115 12.94 3.64 -6.98
N PRO A 116 13.13 3.08 -8.19
CA PRO A 116 12.03 2.67 -9.07
C PRO A 116 11.23 1.47 -8.51
N ALA A 117 11.84 0.66 -7.64
CA ALA A 117 11.21 -0.52 -7.05
C ALA A 117 10.14 -0.21 -5.98
N CYS A 118 10.05 1.03 -5.50
CA CYS A 118 8.99 1.43 -4.56
C CYS A 118 7.69 1.70 -5.32
N GLU A 119 6.78 0.73 -5.33
CA GLU A 119 5.50 0.81 -6.08
C GLU A 119 4.41 1.56 -5.31
N ALA A 120 4.40 1.47 -3.98
CA ALA A 120 3.50 2.21 -3.12
C ALA A 120 4.19 2.70 -1.84
N ILE A 121 3.63 3.78 -1.29
CA ILE A 121 4.00 4.35 -0.01
C ILE A 121 2.77 4.30 0.88
N HIS A 122 2.90 3.63 2.03
CA HIS A 122 1.88 3.60 3.07
C HIS A 122 2.39 4.39 4.27
N LEU A 123 1.69 5.47 4.62
CA LEU A 123 2.12 6.39 5.67
C LEU A 123 0.99 6.69 6.64
N THR A 124 1.37 6.87 7.90
CA THR A 124 0.51 7.46 8.92
C THR A 124 0.86 8.94 9.02
N ASP A 125 -0.04 9.80 8.54
CA ASP A 125 0.12 11.26 8.48
C ASP A 125 -0.19 11.84 9.86
N ILE A 126 0.84 12.00 10.69
CA ILE A 126 0.73 12.56 12.03
C ILE A 126 0.74 14.08 11.96
N GLN A 127 -0.37 14.70 12.34
CA GLN A 127 -0.61 16.14 12.26
C GLN A 127 -0.33 16.78 13.61
N SER A 128 0.90 16.65 14.09
CA SER A 128 1.37 17.22 15.36
C SER A 128 2.82 17.69 15.23
N SER A 129 3.20 18.68 16.03
CA SER A 129 4.59 19.14 16.13
C SER A 129 5.33 18.29 17.16
N ILE A 130 6.19 17.39 16.70
CA ILE A 130 6.92 16.42 17.53
C ILE A 130 8.41 16.51 17.18
N GLU A 131 9.28 16.59 18.19
CA GLU A 131 10.72 16.60 17.99
C GLU A 131 11.21 15.26 17.41
N CYS A 132 12.03 15.33 16.36
CA CYS A 132 12.57 14.15 15.66
C CYS A 132 14.06 14.37 15.34
N ASP A 133 14.84 13.29 15.30
CA ASP A 133 16.22 13.27 14.79
C ASP A 133 16.37 12.44 13.51
N THR A 134 15.39 11.59 13.23
CA THR A 134 15.40 10.65 12.10
C THR A 134 14.32 11.07 11.11
N PHE A 135 14.74 11.31 9.87
CA PHE A 135 13.88 11.89 8.84
C PHE A 135 13.93 11.11 7.52
N ILE A 136 12.80 11.15 6.80
CA ILE A 136 12.63 10.69 5.42
C ILE A 136 12.29 11.88 4.50
N PRO A 137 12.59 11.79 3.18
CA PRO A 137 12.17 12.80 2.22
C PRO A 137 10.64 12.90 2.14
N PRO A 138 10.09 14.05 1.70
CA PRO A 138 8.68 14.15 1.37
C PRO A 138 8.29 13.20 0.24
N VAL A 139 7.01 12.84 0.14
CA VAL A 139 6.46 12.09 -0.99
C VAL A 139 6.56 12.94 -2.26
N ASP A 140 7.16 12.40 -3.32
CA ASP A 140 7.27 13.06 -4.61
C ASP A 140 5.97 12.89 -5.41
N PHE A 141 5.14 13.93 -5.45
CA PHE A 141 3.84 13.91 -6.14
C PHE A 141 3.95 13.90 -7.68
N SER A 142 5.14 14.09 -8.24
CA SER A 142 5.36 13.87 -9.69
C SER A 142 5.49 12.38 -10.04
N VAL A 143 5.82 11.57 -9.04
CA VAL A 143 6.03 10.12 -9.17
C VAL A 143 4.89 9.33 -8.54
N PHE A 144 4.29 9.84 -7.46
CA PHE A 144 3.27 9.15 -6.67
C PHE A 144 1.96 9.93 -6.62
N GLN A 145 0.85 9.24 -6.85
CA GLN A 145 -0.50 9.79 -6.71
C GLN A 145 -1.21 9.25 -5.45
N PRO A 146 -2.07 10.05 -4.79
CA PRO A 146 -2.86 9.58 -3.67
C PRO A 146 -3.85 8.48 -4.10
N TRP A 147 -3.80 7.33 -3.45
CA TRP A 147 -4.71 6.21 -3.69
C TRP A 147 -5.84 6.18 -2.67
N TYR A 148 -5.47 6.15 -1.38
CA TYR A 148 -6.39 6.03 -0.24
C TYR A 148 -6.02 7.03 0.85
N SER A 149 -7.01 7.62 1.50
CA SER A 149 -6.84 8.39 2.74
C SER A 149 -8.00 8.09 3.68
N SER A 150 -7.70 7.61 4.88
CA SER A 150 -8.70 7.49 5.93
C SER A 150 -9.23 8.87 6.36
N PHE A 151 -10.37 8.88 7.05
CA PHE A 151 -10.71 10.00 7.90
C PHE A 151 -9.67 10.14 9.02
N PRO A 152 -9.40 11.37 9.50
CA PRO A 152 -8.51 11.53 10.65
C PRO A 152 -9.10 10.94 11.92
N VAL A 153 -8.23 10.33 12.71
CA VAL A 153 -8.52 9.83 14.04
C VAL A 153 -7.68 10.63 15.03
N ILE A 154 -8.22 10.88 16.22
CA ILE A 154 -7.48 11.47 17.34
C ILE A 154 -7.23 10.35 18.35
N GLU A 155 -5.97 10.06 18.62
CA GLU A 155 -5.52 9.10 19.63
C GLU A 155 -4.42 9.77 20.46
N SER A 156 -4.51 9.73 21.79
CA SER A 156 -3.54 10.38 22.69
C SER A 156 -3.26 11.85 22.35
N ASN A 157 -4.31 12.64 22.03
CA ASN A 157 -4.24 14.04 21.58
C ASN A 157 -3.45 14.27 20.28
N ILE A 158 -3.14 13.22 19.54
CA ILE A 158 -2.46 13.30 18.25
C ILE A 158 -3.47 12.96 17.15
N ARG A 159 -3.73 13.94 16.29
CA ARG A 159 -4.52 13.74 15.07
C ARG A 159 -3.65 13.05 14.03
N HIS A 160 -4.11 11.93 13.50
CA HIS A 160 -3.41 11.23 12.42
C HIS A 160 -4.38 10.64 11.38
N SER A 161 -3.87 10.27 10.20
CA SER A 161 -4.65 9.61 9.14
C SER A 161 -3.80 8.55 8.43
N PHE A 162 -4.40 7.47 7.96
CA PHE A 162 -3.71 6.47 7.15
C PHE A 162 -3.84 6.85 5.68
N VAL A 163 -2.71 7.02 5.00
CA VAL A 163 -2.65 7.49 3.61
C VAL A 163 -1.78 6.54 2.79
N SER A 164 -2.25 6.17 1.60
CA SER A 164 -1.50 5.38 0.64
C SER A 164 -1.32 6.14 -0.66
N PHE A 165 -0.11 6.09 -1.20
CA PHE A 165 0.23 6.63 -2.50
C PHE A 165 0.73 5.51 -3.40
N VAL A 166 0.44 5.62 -4.69
CA VAL A 166 0.80 4.65 -5.72
C VAL A 166 1.65 5.35 -6.76
N ARG A 167 2.73 4.68 -7.20
CA ARG A 167 3.57 5.19 -8.28
C ARG A 167 2.78 5.25 -9.58
N VAL A 168 2.84 6.39 -10.27
CA VAL A 168 2.31 6.56 -11.62
C VAL A 168 3.17 5.73 -12.57
N ARG A 169 2.61 4.67 -13.14
CA ARG A 169 3.21 3.98 -14.28
C ARG A 169 2.82 4.77 -15.53
N LYS A 170 3.78 5.40 -16.21
CA LYS A 170 3.51 5.94 -17.55
C LYS A 170 3.11 4.77 -18.43
N SER A 171 1.92 4.82 -19.03
CA SER A 171 1.55 3.83 -20.03
C SER A 171 2.57 3.94 -21.18
N VAL A 172 3.03 2.80 -21.69
CA VAL A 172 3.93 2.72 -22.85
C VAL A 172 3.20 3.17 -24.15
N ALA A 173 2.04 3.81 -24.04
CA ALA A 173 1.17 4.15 -25.16
C ALA A 173 1.59 5.41 -25.94
N GLU A 174 2.54 6.22 -25.47
CA GLU A 174 2.99 7.44 -26.19
C GLU A 174 4.09 7.18 -27.24
N THR A 175 4.30 5.92 -27.70
CA THR A 175 5.36 5.60 -28.69
C THR A 175 4.96 4.84 -29.95
N HIS A 176 3.67 4.72 -30.28
CA HIS A 176 3.29 4.21 -31.62
C HIS A 176 2.10 4.97 -32.21
N GLU A 177 2.42 5.94 -33.06
CA GLU A 177 1.54 6.42 -34.13
C GLU A 177 1.22 5.27 -35.10
N SER A 178 0.00 5.27 -35.62
CA SER A 178 -0.48 4.55 -36.82
C SER A 178 -0.55 3.02 -36.79
N ASN A 179 -1.72 2.47 -36.44
CA ASN A 179 -2.55 1.69 -37.39
C ASN A 179 -3.82 1.19 -36.72
N GLY A 180 -4.97 1.55 -37.32
CA GLY A 180 -6.28 1.12 -36.88
C GLY A 180 -6.54 -0.36 -37.11
N LYS A 181 -7.27 -0.97 -36.19
CA LYS A 181 -8.24 -2.05 -36.43
C LYS A 181 -9.17 -2.15 -35.23
N GLU A 182 -10.45 -1.93 -35.49
CA GLU A 182 -11.56 -2.15 -34.57
C GLU A 182 -11.64 -3.64 -34.19
N SER A 183 -11.75 -3.92 -32.89
CA SER A 183 -12.28 -5.19 -32.40
C SER A 183 -13.05 -4.94 -31.11
N THR A 184 -14.36 -5.14 -31.19
CA THR A 184 -15.33 -5.14 -30.11
C THR A 184 -15.16 -6.37 -29.21
N GLU A 185 -14.42 -6.22 -28.12
CA GLU A 185 -14.43 -7.09 -26.93
C GLU A 185 -14.15 -6.19 -25.71
N VAL A 186 -15.16 -5.44 -25.26
CA VAL A 186 -15.01 -4.42 -24.22
C VAL A 186 -15.90 -4.81 -23.04
N ASP A 187 -15.29 -5.38 -22.00
CA ASP A 187 -15.68 -5.20 -20.58
C ASP A 187 -14.82 -6.06 -19.62
N THR A 188 -14.28 -7.20 -20.05
CA THR A 188 -13.44 -8.04 -19.16
C THR A 188 -11.96 -7.67 -19.18
N LYS A 189 -11.48 -7.03 -20.26
CA LYS A 189 -10.06 -6.66 -20.40
C LYS A 189 -9.66 -5.50 -19.50
N ASN A 190 -10.52 -4.50 -19.30
CA ASN A 190 -10.19 -3.34 -18.47
C ASN A 190 -10.15 -3.67 -16.97
N ASP A 191 -11.15 -4.39 -16.44
CA ASP A 191 -11.16 -4.79 -15.02
C ASP A 191 -9.98 -5.72 -14.70
N LYS A 192 -9.61 -6.60 -15.64
CA LYS A 192 -8.41 -7.42 -15.53
C LYS A 192 -7.13 -6.58 -15.58
N PHE A 193 -7.07 -5.57 -16.44
CA PHE A 193 -5.92 -4.67 -16.58
C PHE A 193 -5.66 -3.83 -15.32
N GLU A 194 -6.70 -3.26 -14.70
CA GLU A 194 -6.55 -2.50 -13.45
C GLU A 194 -6.17 -3.40 -12.27
N LYS A 195 -6.82 -4.56 -12.14
CA LYS A 195 -6.50 -5.55 -11.10
C LYS A 195 -5.06 -6.02 -11.21
N GLU A 196 -4.58 -6.34 -12.42
CA GLU A 196 -3.20 -6.77 -12.62
C GLU A 196 -2.22 -5.64 -12.31
N ASN A 197 -2.52 -4.40 -12.74
CA ASN A 197 -1.64 -3.25 -12.52
C ASN A 197 -1.45 -2.88 -11.06
N PHE A 198 -2.48 -3.01 -10.20
CA PHE A 198 -2.43 -2.62 -8.79
C PHE A 198 -2.52 -3.79 -7.81
N SER A 199 -2.39 -5.03 -8.29
CA SER A 199 -2.37 -6.27 -7.48
C SER A 199 -1.30 -6.28 -6.37
N PHE A 200 -0.26 -5.46 -6.52
CA PHE A 200 0.77 -5.27 -5.50
C PHE A 200 0.25 -4.57 -4.23
N LEU A 201 -0.86 -3.85 -4.30
CA LEU A 201 -1.47 -3.20 -3.13
C LEU A 201 -2.07 -4.25 -2.19
N PRO A 202 -1.92 -4.09 -0.86
CA PRO A 202 -2.67 -4.89 0.09
C PRO A 202 -4.17 -4.73 -0.15
N LYS A 203 -4.90 -5.84 -0.07
CA LYS A 203 -6.35 -5.88 -0.34
C LYS A 203 -7.13 -4.82 0.44
N MET A 204 -6.76 -4.60 1.71
CA MET A 204 -7.37 -3.57 2.57
C MET A 204 -7.19 -2.11 2.09
N VAL A 205 -6.28 -1.86 1.15
CA VAL A 205 -6.06 -0.55 0.51
C VAL A 205 -6.68 -0.53 -0.88
N TYR A 206 -6.47 -1.61 -1.64
CA TYR A 206 -7.04 -1.76 -2.98
C TYR A 206 -8.56 -1.59 -2.94
N ASP A 207 -9.25 -2.35 -2.08
CA ASP A 207 -10.71 -2.34 -1.93
C ASP A 207 -11.25 -1.01 -1.36
N ARG A 208 -10.38 -0.14 -0.83
CA ARG A 208 -10.75 1.16 -0.25
C ARG A 208 -10.54 2.33 -1.21
N HIS A 209 -10.22 2.09 -2.48
CA HIS A 209 -10.20 3.16 -3.46
C HIS A 209 -11.60 3.78 -3.60
N GLU A 210 -11.70 5.10 -3.52
CA GLU A 210 -13.00 5.78 -3.40
C GLU A 210 -13.89 5.59 -4.64
N GLU A 211 -13.29 5.35 -5.80
CA GLU A 211 -14.00 5.08 -7.06
C GLU A 211 -14.85 3.80 -7.00
N TYR A 212 -14.46 2.81 -6.17
CA TYR A 212 -15.26 1.61 -5.98
C TYR A 212 -16.63 1.90 -5.35
N GLN A 213 -16.83 3.05 -4.69
CA GLN A 213 -18.18 3.43 -4.24
C GLN A 213 -19.14 3.62 -5.42
N TYR A 214 -18.65 4.19 -6.52
CA TYR A 214 -19.42 4.35 -7.73
C TYR A 214 -19.55 3.02 -8.48
N LEU A 215 -18.44 2.31 -8.70
CA LEU A 215 -18.46 1.04 -9.44
C LEU A 215 -19.37 -0.01 -8.77
N ASN A 216 -19.29 -0.13 -7.44
CA ASN A 216 -20.15 -1.04 -6.68
C ASN A 216 -21.62 -0.59 -6.73
N LEU A 217 -21.88 0.72 -6.77
CA LEU A 217 -23.24 1.24 -6.92
C LEU A 217 -23.81 0.94 -8.30
N VAL A 218 -23.01 1.08 -9.37
CA VAL A 218 -23.41 0.72 -10.73
C VAL A 218 -23.69 -0.79 -10.81
N GLU A 219 -22.80 -1.63 -10.28
CA GLU A 219 -23.01 -3.09 -10.24
C GLU A 219 -24.28 -3.46 -9.46
N ASP A 220 -24.53 -2.83 -8.32
CA ASP A 220 -25.71 -3.06 -7.49
C ASP A 220 -27.02 -2.67 -8.20
N ILE A 221 -27.03 -1.56 -8.94
CA ILE A 221 -28.19 -1.13 -9.74
C ILE A 221 -28.44 -2.11 -10.90
N ILE A 222 -27.40 -2.59 -11.57
CA ILE A 222 -27.53 -3.58 -12.65
C ILE A 222 -28.08 -4.91 -12.10
N ARG A 223 -27.56 -5.37 -10.95
CA ARG A 223 -27.94 -6.65 -10.35
C ARG A 223 -29.31 -6.65 -9.68
N SER A 224 -29.71 -5.55 -9.04
CA SER A 224 -30.88 -5.51 -8.15
C SER A 224 -31.83 -4.31 -8.38
N GLY A 225 -31.56 -3.45 -9.35
CA GLY A 225 -32.37 -2.29 -9.65
C GLY A 225 -33.77 -2.67 -10.13
N ALA A 226 -34.77 -1.94 -9.66
CA ALA A 226 -36.15 -2.10 -10.14
C ALA A 226 -36.27 -1.50 -11.55
N GLN A 227 -36.75 -2.31 -12.50
CA GLN A 227 -37.08 -1.84 -13.83
C GLN A 227 -38.26 -0.87 -13.77
N LYS A 228 -38.09 0.32 -14.33
CA LYS A 228 -39.13 1.36 -14.39
C LYS A 228 -39.17 1.99 -15.77
N ASN A 229 -40.37 2.36 -16.20
CA ASN A 229 -40.55 3.22 -17.36
C ASN A 229 -40.12 4.65 -17.01
N ASP A 230 -39.62 5.37 -18.01
CA ASP A 230 -39.24 6.78 -17.90
C ASP A 230 -40.01 7.63 -18.92
N ARG A 231 -39.81 8.95 -18.88
CA ARG A 231 -40.45 9.90 -19.80
C ARG A 231 -39.98 9.73 -21.25
N THR A 232 -38.79 9.15 -21.47
CA THR A 232 -38.20 9.02 -22.81
C THR A 232 -38.64 7.74 -23.52
N GLY A 233 -39.27 6.80 -22.81
CA GLY A 233 -39.64 5.49 -23.33
C GLY A 233 -38.47 4.51 -23.40
N THR A 234 -37.31 4.84 -22.82
CA THR A 234 -36.11 4.00 -22.85
C THR A 234 -36.17 2.92 -21.77
N GLY A 235 -36.68 3.29 -20.60
CA GLY A 235 -36.68 2.44 -19.42
C GLY A 235 -35.37 2.55 -18.65
N THR A 236 -35.44 2.32 -17.33
CA THR A 236 -34.29 2.40 -16.42
C THR A 236 -34.29 1.25 -15.44
N LEU A 237 -33.09 0.88 -14.98
CA LEU A 237 -32.90 0.14 -13.72
C LEU A 237 -32.60 1.18 -12.64
N SER A 238 -33.36 1.15 -11.55
CA SER A 238 -33.28 2.19 -10.52
C SER A 238 -33.26 1.63 -9.11
N LYS A 239 -32.52 2.31 -8.23
CA LYS A 239 -32.50 2.06 -6.79
C LYS A 239 -32.65 3.39 -6.06
N PHE A 240 -33.36 3.40 -4.94
CA PHE A 240 -33.66 4.61 -4.17
C PHE A 240 -32.87 4.61 -2.86
N GLY A 241 -32.33 5.78 -2.47
CA GLY A 241 -31.64 5.95 -1.18
C GLY A 241 -30.16 5.54 -1.15
N CYS A 242 -29.46 5.58 -2.29
CA CYS A 242 -28.03 5.29 -2.37
C CYS A 242 -27.17 6.50 -1.98
N GLN A 243 -25.99 6.28 -1.38
CA GLN A 243 -25.06 7.33 -0.96
C GLN A 243 -23.62 6.98 -1.32
N MET A 244 -22.86 7.96 -1.80
CA MET A 244 -21.41 7.91 -1.96
C MET A 244 -20.76 9.08 -1.21
N ARG A 245 -19.54 8.91 -0.71
CA ARG A 245 -18.77 9.96 -0.01
C ARG A 245 -17.32 9.98 -0.48
N PHE A 246 -16.83 11.13 -0.91
CA PHE A 246 -15.47 11.27 -1.43
C PHE A 246 -14.63 12.22 -0.55
N ASN A 247 -13.35 11.89 -0.35
CA ASN A 247 -12.43 12.67 0.48
C ASN A 247 -11.70 13.73 -0.36
N LEU A 248 -12.12 14.98 -0.20
CA LEU A 248 -11.57 16.13 -0.94
C LEU A 248 -10.24 16.67 -0.37
N ARG A 249 -9.68 16.08 0.68
CA ARG A 249 -8.48 16.64 1.36
C ARG A 249 -7.19 16.46 0.58
N LYS A 250 -7.10 15.41 -0.24
CA LYS A 250 -5.86 15.01 -0.93
C LYS A 250 -6.05 14.84 -2.45
N LYS A 251 -7.28 14.60 -2.92
CA LYS A 251 -7.60 14.43 -4.34
C LYS A 251 -8.98 15.01 -4.67
N PHE A 252 -9.20 15.32 -5.93
CA PHE A 252 -10.52 15.59 -6.48
C PHE A 252 -11.08 14.29 -7.06
N PRO A 253 -12.32 13.89 -6.75
CA PRO A 253 -12.89 12.60 -7.17
C PRO A 253 -13.38 12.68 -8.62
N LEU A 254 -12.44 12.90 -9.54
CA LEU A 254 -12.68 12.69 -10.96
C LEU A 254 -12.55 11.19 -11.23
N MET A 255 -13.62 10.61 -11.77
CA MET A 255 -13.67 9.19 -12.16
C MET A 255 -12.60 8.91 -13.21
N THR A 256 -11.96 7.74 -13.12
CA THR A 256 -10.86 7.34 -14.02
C THR A 256 -11.22 6.18 -14.93
N THR A 257 -12.27 5.43 -14.59
CA THR A 257 -12.94 4.43 -15.43
C THR A 257 -13.77 5.05 -16.56
#